data_AF-A0A7Y2XHZ0-F1
#
_entry.id   AF-A0A7Y2XHZ0-F1
#
_cell.length_a   1.000
_cell.length_b   1.000
_cell.length_c   1.000
_cell.angle_alpha   90.00
_cell.angle_beta   90.00
_cell.angle_gamma   90.00
#
_symmetry.space_group_name_H-M   'P 1'
#
loop_
_entity.id
_entity.type
_entity.pdbx_description
1 polymer ?
#
loop_
_entity_poly.entity_id
_entity_poly.type
_entity_poly.pdbx_seq_one_letter_code
_entity_poly.pdbx_strand_id
1 'polypeptide(L)'
;MILIVRFVLWLLSLMPPGMPYWLAGRGAGLWMRYSPVKRKTTVRNLERCYPDMPAEERQRMLRESFRHYLCSVLETGHNWYWPLERLQAQCDGVVNEDILHESIAGGRGVVVLVPHFGAWEYLGMYLQRIPDIAILYKPPSHPGLEKALLRKRQRGGAQLIPATPSGLRRLYAHIRAGKAAGVLPDQQPKRGKGEFAPFFGQQALTGVLV
;
A
#
# COMPACT_ATOMS: atom_id res chain seq x y z
N MET A 1 23.94 -3.44 9.06
CA MET A 1 22.64 -3.75 8.41
C MET A 1 21.91 -2.50 7.89
N ILE A 2 21.55 -1.51 8.73
CA ILE A 2 20.74 -0.36 8.28
C ILE A 2 21.42 0.54 7.22
N LEU A 3 22.75 0.71 7.30
CA LEU A 3 23.52 1.47 6.31
C LEU A 3 23.47 0.80 4.92
N ILE A 4 23.58 -0.53 4.88
CA ILE A 4 23.49 -1.31 3.64
C ILE A 4 22.10 -1.15 3.02
N VAL A 5 21.03 -1.27 3.82
CA VAL A 5 19.65 -1.07 3.33
C VAL A 5 19.49 0.33 2.77
N ARG A 6 19.98 1.37 3.46
CA ARG A 6 19.92 2.75 2.97
C ARG A 6 20.72 2.95 1.69
N PHE A 7 21.90 2.34 1.59
CA PHE A 7 22.73 2.42 0.39
C PHE A 7 22.04 1.75 -0.82
N VAL A 8 21.46 0.56 -0.62
CA VAL A 8 20.70 -0.14 -1.67
C VAL A 8 19.48 0.68 -2.11
N LEU A 9 18.70 1.20 -1.17
CA LEU A 9 17.55 2.04 -1.50
C LEU A 9 17.96 3.34 -2.20
N TRP A 10 19.11 3.91 -1.83
CA TRP A 10 19.66 5.08 -2.51
C TRP A 10 20.06 4.73 -3.95
N LEU A 11 20.76 3.61 -4.19
CA LEU A 11 21.07 3.16 -5.55
C LEU A 11 19.80 2.95 -6.39
N LEU A 12 18.78 2.31 -5.82
CA LEU A 12 17.49 2.14 -6.49
C LEU A 12 16.83 3.48 -6.81
N SER A 13 17.04 4.52 -6.01
CA SER A 13 16.48 5.84 -6.26
C SER A 13 17.05 6.56 -7.49
N LEU A 14 18.23 6.14 -7.96
CA LEU A 14 18.89 6.71 -9.13
C LEU A 14 18.28 6.22 -10.46
N MET A 15 17.44 5.19 -10.42
CA MET A 15 16.78 4.66 -11.61
C MET A 15 15.83 5.72 -12.21
N PRO A 16 15.83 5.94 -13.54
CA PRO A 16 14.85 6.80 -14.21
C PRO A 16 13.40 6.34 -14.00
N PRO A 17 12.41 7.25 -14.08
CA PRO A 17 11.00 6.87 -14.13
C PRO A 17 10.76 5.86 -15.26
N GLY A 18 10.15 4.71 -14.97
CA GLY A 18 9.89 3.62 -15.93
C GLY A 18 10.93 2.50 -15.96
N MET A 19 12.18 2.74 -15.53
CA MET A 19 13.19 1.67 -15.42
C MET A 19 12.77 0.55 -14.45
N PRO A 20 12.15 0.82 -13.27
CA PRO A 20 11.65 -0.24 -12.39
C PRO A 20 10.69 -1.21 -13.09
N TYR A 21 9.74 -0.68 -13.86
CA TYR A 21 8.75 -1.48 -14.58
C TYR A 21 9.36 -2.32 -15.71
N TRP A 22 10.33 -1.74 -16.43
CA TRP A 22 11.08 -2.44 -17.45
C TRP A 22 11.93 -3.58 -16.86
N LEU A 23 12.69 -3.32 -15.79
CA LEU A 23 13.47 -4.32 -15.09
C LEU A 23 12.57 -5.42 -14.50
N ALA A 24 11.43 -5.03 -13.95
CA ALA A 24 10.47 -5.99 -13.42
C ALA A 24 9.94 -6.93 -14.49
N GLY A 25 9.68 -6.44 -15.71
CA GLY A 25 9.26 -7.28 -16.84
C GLY A 25 10.29 -8.35 -17.23
N ARG A 26 11.59 -8.07 -17.06
CA ARG A 26 12.68 -9.01 -17.33
C ARG A 26 12.99 -9.92 -16.13
N GLY A 27 12.81 -9.41 -14.91
CA GLY A 27 13.16 -10.08 -13.67
C GLY A 27 12.04 -10.91 -13.04
N ALA A 28 10.77 -10.72 -13.45
CA ALA A 28 9.61 -11.34 -12.79
C ALA A 28 9.69 -12.88 -12.76
N GLY A 29 10.14 -13.52 -13.84
CA GLY A 29 10.29 -14.98 -13.87
C GLY A 29 11.30 -15.50 -12.86
N LEU A 30 12.45 -14.81 -12.74
CA LEU A 30 13.48 -15.14 -11.75
C LEU A 30 13.01 -14.86 -10.33
N TRP A 31 12.36 -13.71 -10.12
CA TRP A 31 11.75 -13.31 -8.85
C TRP A 31 10.71 -14.34 -8.37
N MET A 32 9.90 -14.85 -9.29
CA MET A 32 8.94 -15.91 -9.02
C MET A 32 9.61 -17.23 -8.64
N ARG A 33 10.69 -17.60 -9.35
CA ARG A 33 11.47 -18.82 -9.05
C ARG A 33 12.07 -18.80 -7.65
N TYR A 34 12.60 -17.66 -7.22
CA TYR A 34 13.23 -17.51 -5.90
C TYR A 34 12.26 -17.16 -4.76
N SER A 35 10.96 -17.00 -5.05
CA SER A 35 9.94 -16.69 -4.05
C SER A 35 8.87 -17.79 -3.94
N PRO A 36 9.24 -19.05 -3.63
CA PRO A 36 8.32 -20.19 -3.71
C PRO A 36 7.10 -20.05 -2.79
N VAL A 37 7.28 -19.48 -1.59
CA VAL A 37 6.19 -19.23 -0.64
C VAL A 37 5.20 -18.21 -1.21
N LYS A 38 5.69 -17.06 -1.69
CA LYS A 38 4.83 -16.03 -2.30
C LYS A 38 4.12 -16.59 -3.53
N ARG A 39 4.82 -17.36 -4.37
CA ARG A 39 4.26 -17.97 -5.57
C ARG A 39 3.10 -18.89 -5.22
N LYS A 40 3.30 -19.79 -4.24
CA LYS A 40 2.26 -20.71 -3.76
C LYS A 40 1.05 -19.96 -3.22
N THR A 41 1.28 -18.90 -2.44
CA THR A 41 0.20 -18.04 -1.92
C THR A 41 -0.57 -17.35 -3.05
N THR A 42 0.11 -16.71 -4.01
CA THR A 42 -0.56 -16.02 -5.13
C THR A 42 -1.35 -16.99 -5.99
N VAL A 43 -0.80 -18.18 -6.30
CA VAL A 43 -1.53 -19.24 -7.03
C VAL A 43 -2.82 -19.60 -6.28
N ARG A 44 -2.73 -19.90 -4.98
CA ARG A 44 -3.90 -20.27 -4.19
C ARG A 44 -4.94 -19.15 -4.11
N ASN A 45 -4.50 -17.90 -4.01
CA ASN A 45 -5.39 -16.74 -4.00
C ASN A 45 -6.12 -16.62 -5.34
N LEU A 46 -5.41 -16.75 -6.48
CA LEU A 46 -6.03 -16.69 -7.81
C LEU A 46 -7.03 -17.82 -8.04
N GLU A 47 -6.73 -19.04 -7.59
CA GLU A 47 -7.68 -20.17 -7.67
C GLU A 47 -8.95 -19.93 -6.84
N ARG A 48 -8.83 -19.29 -5.68
CA ARG A 48 -9.97 -19.00 -4.79
C ARG A 48 -10.80 -17.82 -5.27
N CYS A 49 -10.14 -16.75 -5.73
CA CYS A 49 -10.80 -15.54 -6.21
C CYS A 49 -11.41 -15.72 -7.59
N TYR A 50 -10.82 -16.56 -8.45
CA TYR A 50 -11.22 -16.77 -9.84
C TYR A 50 -11.29 -18.28 -10.16
N PRO A 51 -12.20 -19.03 -9.53
CA PRO A 51 -12.30 -20.48 -9.71
C PRO A 51 -12.62 -20.87 -11.16
N ASP A 52 -13.47 -20.10 -11.83
CA ASP A 52 -13.95 -20.38 -13.19
C ASP A 52 -13.00 -19.87 -14.29
N MET A 53 -11.96 -19.11 -13.92
CA MET A 53 -10.98 -18.59 -14.87
C MET A 53 -10.07 -19.72 -15.40
N PRO A 54 -9.80 -19.81 -16.71
CA PRO A 54 -8.89 -20.80 -17.27
C PRO A 54 -7.51 -20.79 -16.60
N ALA A 55 -6.91 -21.98 -16.45
CA ALA A 55 -5.63 -22.12 -15.77
C ALA A 55 -4.52 -21.28 -16.43
N GLU A 56 -4.50 -21.19 -17.76
CA GLU A 56 -3.53 -20.39 -18.50
C GLU A 56 -3.68 -18.89 -18.22
N GLU A 57 -4.91 -18.40 -18.08
CA GLU A 57 -5.20 -17.00 -17.76
C GLU A 57 -4.77 -16.68 -16.33
N ARG A 58 -5.05 -17.56 -15.37
CA ARG A 58 -4.51 -17.45 -14.00
C ARG A 58 -2.98 -17.45 -13.98
N GLN A 59 -2.32 -18.23 -14.84
CA GLN A 59 -0.85 -18.20 -14.96
C GLN A 59 -0.33 -16.89 -15.58
N ARG A 60 -1.08 -16.26 -16.50
CA ARG A 60 -0.77 -14.90 -16.99
C ARG A 60 -0.91 -13.87 -15.86
N MET A 61 -2.02 -13.89 -15.12
CA MET A 61 -2.21 -13.01 -13.95
C MET A 61 -1.13 -13.20 -12.88
N LEU A 62 -0.71 -14.45 -12.62
CA LEU A 62 0.38 -14.73 -11.69
C LEU A 62 1.68 -14.04 -12.12
N ARG A 63 2.04 -14.12 -13.40
CA ARG A 63 3.25 -13.47 -13.94
C ARG A 63 3.18 -11.95 -13.84
N GLU A 64 2.05 -11.35 -14.20
CA GLU A 64 1.85 -9.89 -14.07
C GLU A 64 1.84 -9.43 -12.61
N SER A 65 1.24 -10.21 -11.70
CA SER A 65 1.29 -9.94 -10.26
C SER A 65 2.73 -9.91 -9.74
N PHE A 66 3.56 -10.87 -10.15
CA PHE A 66 4.98 -10.92 -9.79
C PHE A 66 5.79 -9.78 -10.41
N ARG A 67 5.45 -9.36 -11.63
CA ARG A 67 6.03 -8.18 -12.27
C ARG A 67 5.71 -6.91 -11.48
N HIS A 68 4.45 -6.64 -11.18
CA HIS A 68 4.08 -5.46 -10.40
C HIS A 68 4.67 -5.49 -8.99
N TYR A 69 4.71 -6.66 -8.35
CA TYR A 69 5.36 -6.80 -7.04
C TYR A 69 6.84 -6.43 -7.08
N LEU A 70 7.58 -6.94 -8.08
CA LEU A 70 9.00 -6.60 -8.26
C LEU A 70 9.16 -5.10 -8.59
N CYS A 71 8.26 -4.53 -9.38
CA CYS A 71 8.22 -3.09 -9.67
C CYS A 71 8.13 -2.28 -8.37
N SER A 72 7.18 -2.59 -7.49
CA SER A 72 7.03 -1.91 -6.20
C SER A 72 8.25 -2.04 -5.29
N VAL A 73 8.93 -3.19 -5.31
CA VAL A 73 10.20 -3.38 -4.58
C VAL A 73 11.29 -2.44 -5.12
N LEU A 74 11.43 -2.38 -6.44
CA LEU A 74 12.40 -1.51 -7.11
C LEU A 74 12.10 -0.01 -6.88
N GLU A 75 10.83 0.36 -6.91
CA GLU A 75 10.32 1.71 -6.62
C GLU A 75 10.46 2.14 -5.16
N THR A 76 10.80 1.22 -4.25
CA THR A 76 11.00 1.58 -2.83
C THR A 76 12.12 2.62 -2.68
N GLY A 77 13.13 2.59 -3.56
CA GLY A 77 14.16 3.63 -3.61
C GLY A 77 13.60 5.02 -3.91
N HIS A 78 12.73 5.13 -4.92
CA HIS A 78 12.03 6.37 -5.28
C HIS A 78 11.20 6.89 -4.10
N ASN A 79 10.35 6.02 -3.53
CA ASN A 79 9.50 6.37 -2.39
C ASN A 79 10.29 6.90 -1.18
N TRP A 80 11.52 6.43 -0.98
CA TRP A 80 12.36 6.84 0.15
C TRP A 80 13.20 8.09 -0.12
N TYR A 81 13.64 8.34 -1.35
CA TYR A 81 14.65 9.36 -1.64
C TYR A 81 14.19 10.48 -2.57
N TRP A 82 13.18 10.28 -3.41
CA TRP A 82 12.68 11.36 -4.24
C TRP A 82 11.97 12.44 -3.41
N PRO A 83 12.09 13.72 -3.82
CA PRO A 83 11.23 14.78 -3.30
C PRO A 83 9.77 14.39 -3.39
N LEU A 84 8.96 14.83 -2.42
CA LEU A 84 7.55 14.47 -2.35
C LEU A 84 6.81 14.96 -3.61
N GLU A 85 7.10 16.19 -4.02
CA GLU A 85 6.52 16.88 -5.17
C GLU A 85 6.78 16.08 -6.45
N ARG A 86 7.98 15.52 -6.59
CA ARG A 86 8.35 14.67 -7.73
C ARG A 86 7.52 13.38 -7.76
N LEU A 87 7.27 12.75 -6.61
CA LEU A 87 6.47 11.52 -6.53
C LEU A 87 4.99 11.82 -6.81
N GLN A 88 4.47 12.92 -6.28
CA GLN A 88 3.10 13.36 -6.53
C GLN A 88 2.88 13.69 -8.01
N ALA A 89 3.88 14.27 -8.68
CA ALA A 89 3.86 14.56 -10.11
C ALA A 89 3.96 13.31 -11.01
N GLN A 90 4.15 12.09 -10.46
CA GLN A 90 4.03 10.84 -11.23
C GLN A 90 2.57 10.40 -11.42
N CYS A 91 1.61 11.08 -10.78
CA CYS A 91 0.19 10.82 -10.99
C CYS A 91 -0.29 11.61 -12.21
N ASP A 92 -0.59 10.91 -13.30
CA ASP A 92 -1.04 11.54 -14.56
C ASP A 92 -2.50 12.04 -14.51
N GLY A 93 -3.25 11.66 -13.48
CA GLY A 93 -4.62 12.10 -13.26
C GLY A 93 -5.34 11.31 -12.18
N VAL A 94 -6.40 11.90 -11.64
CA VAL A 94 -7.30 11.26 -10.67
C VAL A 94 -8.70 11.21 -11.25
N VAL A 95 -9.26 10.01 -11.29
CA VAL A 95 -10.67 9.82 -11.67
C VAL A 95 -11.54 10.19 -10.48
N ASN A 96 -12.54 11.04 -10.70
CA ASN A 96 -13.50 11.52 -9.69
C ASN A 96 -12.85 12.25 -8.49
N GLU A 97 -11.83 13.08 -8.74
CA GLU A 97 -11.17 13.84 -7.68
C GLU A 97 -12.13 14.80 -6.95
N ASP A 98 -13.13 15.32 -7.65
CA ASP A 98 -14.13 16.23 -7.07
C ASP A 98 -14.91 15.58 -5.93
N ILE A 99 -15.21 14.27 -6.00
CA ILE A 99 -15.89 13.54 -4.91
C ILE A 99 -15.07 13.61 -3.62
N LEU A 100 -13.75 13.48 -3.72
CA LEU A 100 -12.85 13.56 -2.58
C LEU A 100 -12.83 14.99 -2.02
N HIS A 101 -12.71 16.00 -2.88
CA HIS A 101 -12.66 17.40 -2.48
C HIS A 101 -13.97 17.85 -1.81
N GLU A 102 -15.11 17.52 -2.39
CA GLU A 102 -16.43 17.81 -1.83
C GLU A 102 -16.64 17.11 -0.49
N SER A 103 -16.21 15.85 -0.37
CA SER A 103 -16.31 15.10 0.89
C SER A 103 -15.48 15.73 2.00
N ILE A 104 -14.28 16.23 1.67
CA ILE A 104 -13.42 16.95 2.62
C ILE A 104 -14.05 18.29 2.99
N ALA A 105 -14.51 19.07 2.01
CA ALA A 105 -15.15 20.36 2.21
C ALA A 105 -16.41 20.27 3.08
N GLY A 106 -17.14 19.16 3.01
CA GLY A 106 -18.30 18.89 3.85
C GLY A 106 -17.99 18.73 5.34
N GLY A 107 -16.73 18.62 5.75
CA GLY A 107 -16.31 18.69 7.17
C GLY A 107 -16.80 17.56 8.06
N ARG A 108 -17.35 16.48 7.51
CA ARG A 108 -17.88 15.31 8.27
C ARG A 108 -16.81 14.26 8.58
N GLY A 109 -15.60 14.44 8.06
CA GLY A 109 -14.54 13.45 8.07
C GLY A 109 -14.66 12.52 6.86
N VAL A 110 -13.51 12.09 6.35
CA VAL A 110 -13.43 11.25 5.14
C VAL A 110 -12.56 10.04 5.43
N VAL A 111 -13.03 8.85 5.08
CA VAL A 111 -12.22 7.63 5.10
C VAL A 111 -11.89 7.24 3.66
N VAL A 112 -10.61 7.34 3.31
CA VAL A 112 -10.08 6.91 2.02
C VAL A 112 -9.60 5.46 2.15
N LEU A 113 -10.28 4.55 1.47
CA LEU A 113 -9.92 3.13 1.44
C LEU A 113 -8.85 2.88 0.39
N VAL A 114 -7.70 2.38 0.83
CA VAL A 114 -6.51 2.17 -0.01
C VAL A 114 -6.13 0.69 0.05
N PRO A 115 -6.72 -0.19 -0.77
CA PRO A 115 -6.29 -1.58 -0.81
C PRO A 115 -4.81 -1.68 -1.20
N HIS A 116 -4.13 -2.77 -0.83
CA HIS A 116 -2.74 -3.07 -1.20
C HIS A 116 -2.65 -3.47 -2.68
N PHE A 117 -3.01 -2.54 -3.57
CA PHE A 117 -3.15 -2.76 -5.01
C PHE A 117 -2.40 -1.67 -5.79
N GLY A 118 -1.78 -2.07 -6.90
CA GLY A 118 -0.99 -1.17 -7.74
C GLY A 118 0.17 -0.52 -6.97
N ALA A 119 0.48 0.73 -7.31
CA ALA A 119 1.55 1.53 -6.68
C ALA A 119 1.07 2.19 -5.36
N TRP A 120 0.56 1.39 -4.42
CA TRP A 120 -0.07 1.90 -3.19
C TRP A 120 0.85 2.77 -2.32
N GLU A 121 2.18 2.58 -2.36
CA GLU A 121 3.14 3.46 -1.66
C GLU A 121 3.15 4.87 -2.29
N TYR A 122 3.06 4.97 -3.62
CA TYR A 122 2.91 6.25 -4.31
C TYR A 122 1.58 6.92 -3.95
N LEU A 123 0.49 6.14 -3.91
CA LEU A 123 -0.81 6.66 -3.47
C LEU A 123 -0.73 7.21 -2.04
N GLY A 124 -0.01 6.54 -1.13
CA GLY A 124 0.24 7.05 0.22
C GLY A 124 1.03 8.37 0.25
N MET A 125 1.88 8.64 -0.75
CA MET A 125 2.57 9.92 -0.91
C MET A 125 1.68 10.98 -1.58
N TYR A 126 0.85 10.56 -2.54
CA TYR A 126 -0.14 11.39 -3.22
C TYR A 126 -1.16 11.97 -2.25
N LEU A 127 -1.71 11.13 -1.38
CA LEU A 127 -2.72 11.52 -0.39
C LEU A 127 -2.21 12.56 0.63
N GLN A 128 -0.90 12.78 0.75
CA GLN A 128 -0.35 13.85 1.61
C GLN A 128 -0.60 15.25 1.05
N ARG A 129 -1.17 15.37 -0.15
CA ARG A 129 -1.75 16.64 -0.64
C ARG A 129 -2.97 17.06 0.19
N ILE A 130 -3.62 16.11 0.87
CA ILE A 130 -4.72 16.39 1.78
C ILE A 130 -4.13 16.89 3.11
N PRO A 131 -4.44 18.13 3.53
CA PRO A 131 -3.93 18.67 4.78
C PRO A 131 -4.31 17.79 5.98
N ASP A 132 -3.36 17.65 6.91
CA ASP A 132 -3.52 16.91 8.16
C ASP A 132 -3.89 15.41 8.03
N ILE A 133 -3.87 14.80 6.85
CA ILE A 133 -4.33 13.42 6.68
C ILE A 133 -3.68 12.45 7.68
N ALA A 134 -4.50 11.63 8.33
CA ALA A 134 -4.03 10.51 9.13
C ALA A 134 -3.98 9.22 8.30
N ILE A 135 -2.89 8.47 8.31
CA ILE A 135 -2.80 7.17 7.63
C ILE A 135 -2.53 6.09 8.67
N LEU A 136 -3.39 5.08 8.69
CA LEU A 136 -3.24 3.92 9.56
C LEU A 136 -2.07 3.06 9.06
N TYR A 137 -1.13 2.72 9.94
CA TYR A 137 0.00 1.85 9.61
C TYR A 137 0.18 0.75 10.64
N LYS A 138 0.80 -0.36 10.22
CA LYS A 138 1.25 -1.41 11.13
C LYS A 138 2.74 -1.19 11.44
N PRO A 139 3.12 -1.00 12.71
CA PRO A 139 4.53 -0.90 13.10
C PRO A 139 5.33 -2.12 12.60
N PRO A 140 6.49 -1.90 11.95
CA PRO A 140 7.38 -3.00 11.59
C PRO A 140 7.94 -3.65 12.86
N SER A 141 8.32 -4.92 12.79
CA SER A 141 8.85 -5.67 13.93
C SER A 141 10.19 -5.13 14.47
N HIS A 142 10.92 -4.35 13.67
CA HIS A 142 12.23 -3.82 14.03
C HIS A 142 12.17 -2.30 14.34
N PRO A 143 12.38 -1.85 15.59
CA PRO A 143 12.21 -0.44 15.98
C PRO A 143 13.08 0.55 15.20
N GLY A 144 14.33 0.18 14.90
CA GLY A 144 15.24 1.02 14.10
C GLY A 144 14.73 1.29 12.67
N LEU A 145 13.92 0.38 12.12
CA LEU A 145 13.30 0.55 10.80
C LEU A 145 12.07 1.45 10.90
N GLU A 146 11.30 1.35 11.98
CA GLU A 146 10.11 2.18 12.21
C GLU A 146 10.44 3.67 12.17
N LYS A 147 11.46 4.12 12.92
CA LYS A 147 11.86 5.53 12.94
C LYS A 147 12.25 6.06 11.55
N ALA A 148 12.93 5.25 10.75
CA ALA A 148 13.31 5.62 9.39
C ALA A 148 12.08 5.67 8.46
N LEU A 149 11.20 4.67 8.56
CA LEU A 149 9.95 4.58 7.81
C LEU A 149 9.04 5.78 8.10
N LEU A 150 8.82 6.10 9.38
CA LEU A 150 8.00 7.23 9.83
C LEU A 150 8.52 8.54 9.24
N ARG A 151 9.83 8.82 9.38
CA ARG A 151 10.45 10.02 8.79
C ARG A 151 10.19 10.15 7.28
N LYS A 152 10.23 9.05 6.54
CA LYS A 152 9.99 9.07 5.09
C LYS A 152 8.52 9.23 4.74
N ARG A 153 7.64 8.54 5.46
CA ARG A 153 6.20 8.54 5.19
C ARG A 153 5.46 9.74 5.79
N GLN A 154 6.07 10.52 6.67
CA GLN A 154 5.49 11.74 7.24
C GLN A 154 6.04 13.03 6.64
N ARG A 155 6.91 12.94 5.61
CA ARG A 155 7.59 14.12 5.08
C ARG A 155 6.67 15.16 4.43
N GLY A 156 5.47 14.76 4.01
CA GLY A 156 4.42 15.64 3.52
C GLY A 156 3.40 16.08 4.57
N GLY A 157 3.70 15.88 5.86
CA GLY A 157 2.82 16.32 6.96
C GLY A 157 1.76 15.30 7.38
N ALA A 158 1.70 14.13 6.74
CA ALA A 158 0.77 13.07 7.16
C ALA A 158 1.02 12.58 8.59
N GLN A 159 -0.05 12.33 9.33
CA GLN A 159 0.00 11.69 10.65
C GLN A 159 -0.04 10.18 10.48
N LEU A 160 1.03 9.48 10.85
CA LEU A 160 0.99 8.02 10.89
C LEU A 160 0.45 7.53 12.23
N ILE A 161 -0.69 6.85 12.18
CA ILE A 161 -1.36 6.30 13.36
C ILE A 161 -1.15 4.78 13.39
N PRO A 162 -0.59 4.22 14.47
CA PRO A 162 -0.38 2.77 14.54
C PRO A 162 -1.72 2.03 14.68
N ALA A 163 -1.85 0.87 14.06
CA ALA A 163 -3.04 0.01 14.14
C ALA A 163 -3.14 -0.73 15.49
N THR A 164 -3.21 0.03 16.58
CA THR A 164 -3.41 -0.43 17.96
C THR A 164 -4.76 0.08 18.49
N PRO A 165 -5.31 -0.46 19.59
CA PRO A 165 -6.56 0.06 20.17
C PRO A 165 -6.51 1.55 20.54
N SER A 166 -5.34 2.07 20.96
CA SER A 166 -5.17 3.51 21.21
C SER A 166 -5.06 4.30 19.91
N GLY A 167 -4.40 3.76 18.88
CA GLY A 167 -4.33 4.38 17.57
C GLY A 167 -5.69 4.44 16.87
N LEU A 168 -6.51 3.38 16.94
CA LEU A 168 -7.87 3.38 16.39
C LEU A 168 -8.75 4.45 17.05
N ARG A 169 -8.66 4.63 18.39
CA ARG A 169 -9.34 5.73 19.09
C ARG A 169 -8.88 7.11 18.59
N ARG A 170 -7.59 7.29 18.35
CA ARG A 170 -7.04 8.53 17.77
C ARG A 170 -7.50 8.75 16.33
N LEU A 171 -7.55 7.70 15.52
CA LEU A 171 -8.06 7.76 14.14
C LEU A 171 -9.53 8.15 14.12
N TYR A 172 -10.34 7.55 14.99
CA TYR A 172 -11.76 7.89 15.13
C TYR A 172 -11.96 9.35 15.55
N ALA A 173 -11.21 9.83 16.55
CA ALA A 173 -11.25 11.24 16.95
C ALA A 173 -10.83 12.18 15.82
N HIS A 174 -9.83 11.79 15.02
CA HIS A 174 -9.38 12.54 13.85
C HIS A 174 -10.48 12.68 12.78
N ILE A 175 -11.15 11.58 12.45
CA ILE A 175 -12.28 11.56 11.51
C ILE A 175 -13.45 12.40 12.05
N ARG A 176 -13.80 12.24 13.34
CA ARG A 176 -14.86 13.02 14.00
C ARG A 176 -14.58 14.53 14.05
N ALA A 177 -13.32 14.94 13.96
CA ALA A 177 -12.92 16.33 13.85
C ALA A 177 -13.00 16.88 12.41
N GLY A 178 -13.64 16.14 11.49
CA GLY A 178 -13.83 16.57 10.10
C GLY A 178 -12.67 16.26 9.16
N LYS A 179 -11.64 15.53 9.63
CA LYS A 179 -10.39 15.32 8.88
C LYS A 179 -10.38 14.01 8.09
N ALA A 180 -9.47 13.92 7.13
CA ALA A 180 -9.33 12.75 6.26
C ALA A 180 -8.43 11.67 6.88
N ALA A 181 -8.78 10.41 6.65
CA ALA A 181 -8.04 9.25 7.11
C ALA A 181 -7.84 8.22 5.98
N GLY A 182 -6.61 7.78 5.75
CA GLY A 182 -6.28 6.65 4.87
C GLY A 182 -6.25 5.33 5.64
N VAL A 183 -7.01 4.32 5.16
CA VAL A 183 -7.07 2.98 5.76
C VAL A 183 -6.90 1.93 4.68
N LEU A 184 -6.09 0.90 4.96
CA LEU A 184 -5.91 -0.26 4.08
C LEU A 184 -6.76 -1.42 4.62
N PRO A 185 -7.91 -1.75 4.00
CA PRO A 185 -8.94 -2.61 4.60
C PRO A 185 -8.80 -4.10 4.27
N ASP A 186 -7.82 -4.49 3.47
CA ASP A 186 -7.75 -5.76 2.73
C ASP A 186 -6.79 -6.79 3.34
N GLN A 187 -6.30 -6.54 4.56
CA GLN A 187 -5.49 -7.52 5.30
C GLN A 187 -6.28 -8.20 6.41
N GLN A 188 -6.00 -9.49 6.57
CA GLN A 188 -6.58 -10.27 7.66
C GLN A 188 -6.15 -9.71 9.03
N PRO A 189 -7.10 -9.40 9.93
CA PRO A 189 -6.77 -9.03 11.29
C PRO A 189 -6.29 -10.25 12.11
N LYS A 190 -5.89 -10.00 13.35
CA LYS A 190 -5.61 -11.09 14.31
C LYS A 190 -6.91 -11.89 14.55
N ARG A 191 -6.78 -13.20 14.80
CA ARG A 191 -7.92 -14.05 15.17
C ARG A 191 -8.67 -13.44 16.36
N GLY A 192 -10.00 -13.42 16.28
CA GLY A 192 -10.88 -12.79 17.28
C GLY A 192 -10.91 -11.25 17.24
N LYS A 193 -10.35 -10.61 16.21
CA LYS A 193 -10.33 -9.14 16.03
C LYS A 193 -10.90 -8.73 14.66
N GLY A 194 -12.02 -9.32 14.27
CA GLY A 194 -12.70 -9.05 13.01
C GLY A 194 -13.93 -9.93 12.84
N GLU A 195 -14.61 -9.76 11.72
CA GLU A 195 -15.80 -10.51 11.36
C GLU A 195 -15.58 -11.25 10.04
N PHE A 196 -16.27 -12.37 9.85
CA PHE A 196 -16.25 -13.08 8.57
C PHE A 196 -17.19 -12.38 7.60
N ALA A 197 -16.64 -11.99 6.45
CA ALA A 197 -17.39 -11.36 5.37
C ALA A 197 -17.03 -12.02 4.02
N PRO A 198 -17.95 -12.06 3.05
CA PRO A 198 -17.66 -12.60 1.73
C PRO A 198 -16.67 -11.71 0.98
N PHE A 199 -15.58 -12.31 0.49
CA PHE A 199 -14.61 -11.70 -0.40
C PHE A 199 -14.34 -12.67 -1.56
N PHE A 200 -14.69 -12.26 -2.79
CA PHE A 200 -14.75 -13.17 -3.96
C PHE A 200 -15.57 -14.45 -3.68
N GLY A 201 -16.71 -14.32 -2.99
CA GLY A 201 -17.58 -15.44 -2.63
C GLY A 201 -17.04 -16.34 -1.52
N GLN A 202 -15.84 -16.10 -1.01
CA GLN A 202 -15.23 -16.88 0.08
C GLN A 202 -15.37 -16.13 1.41
N GLN A 203 -15.64 -16.84 2.50
CA GLN A 203 -15.63 -16.24 3.84
C GLN A 203 -14.19 -15.89 4.26
N ALA A 204 -13.91 -14.60 4.39
CA ALA A 204 -12.63 -14.07 4.81
C ALA A 204 -12.78 -13.34 6.15
N LEU A 205 -11.84 -13.59 7.07
CA LEU A 205 -11.77 -12.81 8.31
C LEU A 205 -11.31 -11.39 7.95
N THR A 206 -12.21 -10.42 8.14
CA THR A 206 -12.06 -9.04 7.70
C THR A 206 -12.03 -8.11 8.91
N GLY A 207 -11.21 -7.06 8.84
CA GLY A 207 -11.18 -6.03 9.89
C GLY A 207 -12.46 -5.20 9.89
N VAL A 208 -12.98 -4.89 11.07
CA VAL A 208 -14.09 -3.96 11.22
C VAL A 208 -13.55 -2.54 11.40
N LEU A 209 -14.19 -1.58 10.72
CA LEU A 209 -13.84 -0.15 10.76
C LEU A 209 -14.81 0.60 11.69
N VAL A 210 -15.17 -0.03 12.80
CA VAL A 210 -15.88 0.50 13.98
C VAL A 210 -15.80 -0.53 15.11
#